data_AF-A0A935NQ08-F1
#
_entry.id   AF-A0A935NQ08-F1
#
_cell.length_a   1.000
_cell.length_b   1.000
_cell.length_c   1.000
_cell.angle_alpha   90.00
_cell.angle_beta   90.00
_cell.angle_gamma   90.00
#
_symmetry.space_group_name_H-M   'P 1'
#
loop_
_entity.id
_entity.type
_entity.pdbx_description
1 polymer ?
#
loop_
_entity_poly.entity_id
_entity_poly.type
_entity_poly.pdbx_seq_one_letter_code
_entity_poly.pdbx_strand_id
1 'polypeptide(L)'
;MYNEVHPVVLAVVEDKRLSGPKLGPTELVERMGVRDARELPYEYAWVAAGNSIIVTIWTEFVHVHSSGRWFYIDSFDTQHRLGGGDRSDEQKQRAERRLGLLKRAYDARQSLRVVLQTNQVPIAELERNKSAKVSVRVRDDDEWHVAEWNDANGYAVLVRGLHGWSPNAAEVAAALTTGRANGAVAVAPASATSSSPAPAPAPAAAASTSPPAAAQQSPTAPGGEPGADETAPATAPGPRLVFPDQATRDRVEAAAMAHMTAHYESMDLRVHDVSDQNLGYDLEVTDARGASMHKVEVKGTSAQTPGFFLTLNERACSTREPTWCLAVVTDALGAAKHQVYTPEDMEKSFAFEALVWRCDPAN
;
A
#
# COMPACT_ATOMS: atom_id res chain seq x y z
N MET A 1 -8.96 4.20 0.00
CA MET A 1 -7.83 4.16 0.96
C MET A 1 -6.69 3.26 0.50
N TYR A 2 -6.98 2.12 -0.14
CA TYR A 2 -6.03 1.48 -1.07
C TYR A 2 -5.44 2.45 -2.11
N ASN A 3 -6.15 3.54 -2.40
CA ASN A 3 -5.69 4.67 -3.21
C ASN A 3 -4.45 5.40 -2.65
N GLU A 4 -4.12 5.22 -1.36
CA GLU A 4 -2.90 5.74 -0.73
C GLU A 4 -1.73 4.74 -0.79
N VAL A 5 -2.02 3.46 -1.01
CA VAL A 5 -1.01 2.44 -1.24
C VAL A 5 -0.54 2.55 -2.68
N HIS A 6 0.77 2.49 -2.90
CA HIS A 6 1.31 2.48 -4.26
C HIS A 6 0.73 1.27 -5.04
N PRO A 7 0.22 1.45 -6.28
CA PRO A 7 -0.49 0.39 -7.00
C PRO A 7 0.28 -0.93 -7.13
N VAL A 8 1.61 -0.85 -7.34
CA VAL A 8 2.49 -2.03 -7.41
C VAL A 8 2.56 -2.77 -6.07
N VAL A 9 2.57 -2.05 -4.95
CA VAL A 9 2.57 -2.65 -3.61
C VAL A 9 1.23 -3.29 -3.33
N LEU A 10 0.15 -2.59 -3.70
CA LEU A 10 -1.20 -3.10 -3.57
C LEU A 10 -1.41 -4.41 -4.34
N ALA A 11 -0.97 -4.48 -5.59
CA ALA A 11 -1.10 -5.68 -6.41
C ALA A 11 -0.45 -6.91 -5.75
N VAL A 12 0.74 -6.74 -5.14
CA VAL A 12 1.39 -7.82 -4.39
C VAL A 12 0.62 -8.19 -3.13
N VAL A 13 0.06 -7.21 -2.42
CA VAL A 13 -0.76 -7.49 -1.23
C VAL A 13 -2.04 -8.25 -1.60
N GLU A 14 -2.71 -7.87 -2.69
CA GLU A 14 -3.89 -8.54 -3.22
C GLU A 14 -3.55 -9.97 -3.68
N ASP A 15 -2.50 -10.15 -4.48
CA ASP A 15 -2.03 -11.46 -4.94
C ASP A 15 -1.78 -12.41 -3.76
N LYS A 16 -1.06 -11.95 -2.73
CA LYS A 16 -0.79 -12.78 -1.54
C LYS A 16 -2.01 -13.04 -0.69
N ARG A 17 -2.96 -12.10 -0.64
CA ARG A 17 -4.23 -12.28 0.08
C ARG A 17 -5.10 -13.34 -0.62
N LEU A 18 -5.10 -13.37 -1.95
CA LEU A 18 -5.94 -14.26 -2.76
C LEU A 18 -5.31 -15.64 -2.93
N SER A 19 -3.98 -15.73 -3.08
CA SER A 19 -3.28 -16.99 -3.29
C SER A 19 -2.91 -17.73 -2.00
N GLY A 20 -2.86 -17.02 -0.87
CA GLY A 20 -2.43 -17.54 0.42
C GLY A 20 -3.58 -18.06 1.28
N PRO A 21 -3.28 -18.89 2.32
CA PRO A 21 -4.28 -19.28 3.29
C PRO A 21 -4.85 -18.06 4.02
N LYS A 22 -6.17 -18.04 4.26
CA LYS A 22 -6.86 -17.01 5.05
C LYS A 22 -6.44 -17.10 6.52
N LEU A 23 -5.29 -16.51 6.87
CA LEU A 23 -4.72 -16.51 8.23
C LEU A 23 -5.08 -15.23 8.97
N GLY A 24 -5.39 -15.37 10.26
CA GLY A 24 -5.49 -14.22 11.15
C GLY A 24 -4.13 -13.51 11.33
N PRO A 25 -4.10 -12.21 11.68
CA PRO A 25 -2.86 -11.44 11.88
C PRO A 25 -1.84 -12.08 12.83
N THR A 26 -2.32 -12.72 13.90
CA THR A 26 -1.49 -13.40 14.89
C THR A 26 -1.04 -14.80 14.43
N GLU A 27 -1.93 -15.53 13.76
CA GLU A 27 -1.64 -16.87 13.24
C GLU A 27 -0.54 -16.80 12.16
N LEU A 28 -0.56 -15.76 11.32
CA LEU A 28 0.49 -15.51 10.34
C LEU A 28 1.87 -15.40 11.01
N VAL A 29 1.97 -14.56 12.06
CA VAL A 29 3.24 -14.31 12.77
C VAL A 29 3.71 -15.56 13.52
N GLU A 30 2.78 -16.34 14.07
CA GLU A 30 3.08 -17.64 14.69
C GLU A 30 3.65 -18.63 13.67
N ARG A 31 3.04 -18.77 12.48
CA ARG A 31 3.57 -19.61 11.40
C ARG A 31 4.93 -19.16 10.89
N MET A 32 5.28 -17.88 11.07
CA MET A 32 6.62 -17.39 10.80
C MET A 32 7.64 -17.72 11.91
N GLY A 33 7.24 -18.40 12.98
CA GLY A 33 8.12 -18.96 14.01
C GLY A 33 8.18 -18.16 15.31
N VAL A 34 7.21 -17.28 15.57
CA VAL A 34 7.10 -16.52 16.83
C VAL A 34 6.15 -17.27 17.77
N ARG A 35 6.70 -17.91 18.81
CA ARG A 35 5.95 -18.81 19.68
C ARG A 35 4.95 -18.09 20.59
N ASP A 36 5.26 -16.87 20.98
CA ASP A 36 4.51 -16.00 21.89
C ASP A 36 3.65 -14.97 21.13
N ALA A 37 3.44 -15.16 19.82
CA ALA A 37 2.69 -14.20 18.98
C ALA A 37 1.29 -13.89 19.54
N ARG A 38 0.63 -14.88 20.15
CA ARG A 38 -0.70 -14.73 20.77
C ARG A 38 -0.70 -13.89 22.05
N GLU A 39 0.40 -13.88 22.78
CA GLU A 39 0.57 -13.09 24.00
C GLU A 39 0.94 -11.63 23.66
N LEU A 40 1.48 -11.43 22.45
CA LEU A 40 1.97 -10.16 21.94
C LEU A 40 1.27 -9.70 20.64
N PRO A 41 -0.08 -9.61 20.60
CA PRO A 41 -0.83 -9.42 19.35
C PRO A 41 -0.68 -8.02 18.73
N TYR A 42 -0.28 -7.03 19.55
CA TYR A 42 -0.15 -5.62 19.14
C TYR A 42 1.30 -5.18 18.90
N GLU A 43 2.24 -6.11 18.96
CA GLU A 43 3.65 -5.84 18.64
C GLU A 43 3.83 -5.52 17.15
N TYR A 44 4.90 -4.78 16.86
CA TYR A 44 5.27 -4.41 15.50
C TYR A 44 6.52 -5.12 15.00
N ALA A 45 7.24 -5.81 15.88
CA ALA A 45 8.45 -6.55 15.57
C ALA A 45 8.63 -7.73 16.54
N TRP A 46 9.30 -8.79 16.11
CA TRP A 46 9.55 -9.98 16.94
C TRP A 46 10.89 -10.61 16.60
N VAL A 47 11.42 -11.39 17.55
CA VAL A 47 12.47 -12.37 17.27
C VAL A 47 11.79 -13.73 17.15
N ALA A 48 11.93 -14.36 16.00
CA ALA A 48 11.41 -15.69 15.73
C ALA A 48 12.48 -16.76 15.97
N ALA A 49 12.06 -18.03 15.89
CA ALA A 49 12.96 -19.18 15.89
C ALA A 49 14.13 -19.00 14.90
N GLY A 50 15.32 -19.47 15.29
CA GLY A 50 16.54 -19.28 14.50
C GLY A 50 17.06 -17.84 14.50
N ASN A 51 16.63 -17.00 15.47
CA ASN A 51 17.06 -15.62 15.63
C ASN A 51 16.72 -14.69 14.44
N SER A 52 15.72 -15.08 13.64
CA SER A 52 15.22 -14.26 12.53
C SER A 52 14.39 -13.10 13.07
N ILE A 53 14.59 -11.90 12.55
CA ILE A 53 13.83 -10.71 12.94
C ILE A 53 12.63 -10.55 12.00
N ILE A 54 11.44 -10.40 12.57
CA ILE A 54 10.20 -10.12 11.85
C ILE A 54 9.77 -8.70 12.18
N VAL A 55 9.38 -7.92 11.17
CA VAL A 55 8.82 -6.57 11.36
C VAL A 55 7.56 -6.38 10.52
N THR A 56 6.62 -5.59 11.04
CA THR A 56 5.47 -5.12 10.26
C THR A 56 5.82 -3.87 9.45
N ILE A 57 5.25 -3.70 8.26
CA ILE A 57 5.43 -2.48 7.45
C ILE A 57 4.05 -2.02 6.95
N TRP A 58 3.75 -0.73 7.17
CA TRP A 58 2.57 -0.10 6.58
C TRP A 58 2.78 0.08 5.08
N THR A 59 1.94 -0.56 4.29
CA THR A 59 2.04 -0.55 2.82
C THR A 59 1.85 0.84 2.22
N GLU A 60 1.10 1.69 2.90
CA GLU A 60 0.81 3.08 2.59
C GLU A 60 2.07 3.96 2.59
N PHE A 61 3.13 3.53 3.31
CA PHE A 61 4.40 4.26 3.39
C PHE A 61 5.54 3.55 2.65
N VAL A 62 5.22 2.53 1.85
CA VAL A 62 6.19 1.93 0.94
C VAL A 62 6.34 2.81 -0.29
N HIS A 63 7.57 3.19 -0.57
CA HIS A 63 7.94 3.94 -1.76
C HIS A 63 8.45 2.99 -2.83
N VAL A 64 7.99 3.18 -4.07
CA VAL A 64 8.44 2.39 -5.22
C VAL A 64 9.31 3.29 -6.11
N HIS A 65 10.57 2.92 -6.26
CA HIS A 65 11.52 3.56 -7.15
C HIS A 65 11.17 3.26 -8.62
N SER A 66 11.60 4.11 -9.55
CA SER A 66 11.36 3.96 -11.00
C SER A 66 11.83 2.62 -11.56
N SER A 67 12.84 1.99 -10.95
CA SER A 67 13.33 0.65 -11.29
C SER A 67 12.47 -0.49 -10.75
N GLY A 68 11.33 -0.21 -10.11
CA GLY A 68 10.47 -1.18 -9.45
C GLY A 68 10.95 -1.65 -8.07
N ARG A 69 12.08 -1.14 -7.56
CA ARG A 69 12.58 -1.47 -6.21
C ARG A 69 11.83 -0.72 -5.13
N TRP A 70 11.63 -1.35 -3.98
CA TRP A 70 10.85 -0.77 -2.90
C TRP A 70 11.74 -0.38 -1.73
N PHE A 71 11.39 0.72 -1.09
CA PHE A 71 12.00 1.14 0.15
C PHE A 71 10.95 1.72 1.10
N TYR A 72 11.29 1.74 2.38
CA TYR A 72 10.46 2.24 3.46
C TYR A 72 11.33 3.05 4.42
N ILE A 73 10.81 4.18 4.91
CA ILE A 73 11.51 5.00 5.89
C ILE A 73 10.89 4.77 7.27
N ASP A 74 11.70 4.26 8.19
CA ASP A 74 11.30 4.05 9.58
C ASP A 74 11.86 5.17 10.47
N SER A 75 11.01 5.77 11.30
CA SER A 75 11.40 6.90 12.15
C SER A 75 11.93 6.42 13.50
N PHE A 76 12.95 7.11 14.02
CA PHE A 76 13.47 6.85 15.38
C PHE A 76 12.60 7.49 16.47
N ASP A 77 11.57 8.25 16.10
CA ASP A 77 10.65 8.82 17.07
C ASP A 77 9.84 7.70 17.73
N THR A 78 10.20 7.39 18.97
CA THR A 78 9.48 6.42 19.82
C THR A 78 8.38 7.07 20.66
N GLN A 79 8.28 8.40 20.70
CA GLN A 79 7.40 9.14 21.60
C GLN A 79 6.07 9.52 20.96
N HIS A 80 6.05 9.83 19.66
CA HIS A 80 4.86 10.35 19.00
C HIS A 80 4.22 9.37 18.02
N ARG A 81 2.90 9.46 17.91
CA ARG A 81 2.04 8.68 17.01
C ARG A 81 2.18 9.10 15.54
N LEU A 82 1.77 8.19 14.65
CA LEU A 82 1.69 8.49 13.22
C LEU A 82 0.49 9.42 12.98
N GLY A 83 0.74 10.65 12.55
CA GLY A 83 -0.27 11.73 12.49
C GLY A 83 -0.35 12.62 13.74
N GLY A 84 0.57 12.46 14.69
CA GLY A 84 0.77 13.35 15.83
C GLY A 84 0.06 12.95 17.12
N GLY A 85 0.52 13.55 18.23
CA GLY A 85 0.11 13.24 19.59
C GLY A 85 0.99 12.18 20.27
N ASP A 86 0.91 12.11 21.60
CA ASP A 86 1.79 11.25 22.41
C ASP A 86 1.37 9.78 22.35
N ARG A 87 2.35 8.89 22.27
CA ARG A 87 2.16 7.45 22.48
C ARG A 87 1.91 7.14 23.96
N SER A 88 1.08 6.13 24.23
CA SER A 88 1.00 5.52 25.56
C SER A 88 2.30 4.81 25.93
N ASP A 89 2.50 4.49 27.20
CA ASP A 89 3.72 3.79 27.65
C ASP A 89 3.91 2.44 26.94
N GLU A 90 2.84 1.69 26.71
CA GLU A 90 2.91 0.43 25.96
C GLU A 90 3.21 0.66 24.48
N GLN A 91 2.74 1.76 23.89
CA GLN A 91 3.08 2.14 22.51
C GLN A 91 4.56 2.56 22.39
N LYS A 92 5.09 3.28 23.39
CA LYS A 92 6.51 3.65 23.46
C LYS A 92 7.40 2.42 23.56
N GLN A 93 7.10 1.50 24.48
CA GLN A 93 7.84 0.25 24.63
C GLN A 93 7.88 -0.57 23.34
N ARG A 94 6.75 -0.65 22.61
CA ARG A 94 6.68 -1.33 21.31
C ARG A 94 7.52 -0.64 20.24
N ALA A 95 7.49 0.69 20.18
CA ALA A 95 8.29 1.46 19.24
C ALA A 95 9.80 1.32 19.54
N GLU A 96 10.20 1.37 20.81
CA GLU A 96 11.59 1.15 21.26
C GLU A 96 12.06 -0.26 20.93
N ARG A 97 11.21 -1.27 21.19
CA ARG A 97 11.52 -2.66 20.84
C ARG A 97 11.72 -2.85 19.35
N ARG A 98 10.84 -2.29 18.51
CA ARG A 98 10.99 -2.29 17.05
C ARG A 98 12.32 -1.65 16.64
N LEU A 99 12.59 -0.45 17.14
CA LEU A 99 13.81 0.29 16.79
C LEU A 99 15.07 -0.48 17.19
N GLY A 100 15.09 -1.08 18.38
CA GLY A 100 16.19 -1.91 18.85
C GLY A 100 16.43 -3.14 17.98
N LEU A 101 15.35 -3.79 17.50
CA LEU A 101 15.48 -4.93 16.58
C LEU A 101 15.95 -4.50 15.18
N LEU A 102 15.50 -3.36 14.66
CA LEU A 102 16.01 -2.81 13.40
C LEU A 102 17.49 -2.46 13.50
N LYS A 103 17.91 -1.82 14.60
CA LYS A 103 19.32 -1.50 14.86
C LYS A 103 20.17 -2.76 14.92
N ARG A 104 19.71 -3.76 15.66
CA ARG A 104 20.38 -5.06 15.75
C ARG A 104 20.54 -5.72 14.37
N ALA A 105 19.49 -5.68 13.53
CA ALA A 105 19.56 -6.22 12.18
C ALA A 105 20.56 -5.46 11.31
N TYR A 106 20.57 -4.12 11.39
CA TYR A 106 21.52 -3.26 10.68
C TYR A 106 22.98 -3.57 11.07
N ASP A 107 23.28 -3.58 12.36
CA ASP A 107 24.64 -3.83 12.87
C ASP A 107 25.15 -5.22 12.51
N ALA A 108 24.26 -6.22 12.50
CA ALA A 108 24.57 -7.58 12.09
C ALA A 108 24.52 -7.83 10.58
N ARG A 109 24.13 -6.83 9.77
CA ARG A 109 23.81 -6.96 8.34
C ARG A 109 22.88 -8.14 8.04
N GLN A 110 21.89 -8.33 8.90
CA GLN A 110 20.94 -9.43 8.84
C GLN A 110 19.71 -9.04 8.02
N SER A 111 19.23 -9.93 7.15
CA SER A 111 17.95 -9.78 6.49
C SER A 111 16.78 -9.84 7.49
N LEU A 112 15.77 -9.03 7.23
CA LEU A 112 14.48 -8.96 7.91
C LEU A 112 13.45 -9.77 7.14
N ARG A 113 12.54 -10.41 7.87
CA ARG A 113 11.29 -10.92 7.29
C ARG A 113 10.18 -9.90 7.56
N VAL A 114 9.43 -9.55 6.52
CA VAL A 114 8.43 -8.47 6.62
C VAL A 114 7.02 -9.02 6.54
N VAL A 115 6.15 -8.42 7.35
CA VAL A 115 4.70 -8.56 7.25
C VAL A 115 4.13 -7.24 6.76
N LEU A 116 3.62 -7.22 5.55
CA LEU A 116 2.94 -6.06 4.99
C LEU A 116 1.54 -5.96 5.62
N GLN A 117 1.18 -4.77 6.08
CA GLN A 117 -0.12 -4.50 6.67
C GLN A 117 -0.79 -3.32 5.97
N THR A 118 -2.10 -3.48 5.74
CA THR A 118 -3.00 -2.43 5.27
C THR A 118 -4.13 -2.25 6.29
N ASN A 119 -4.73 -1.06 6.31
CA ASN A 119 -5.91 -0.79 7.13
C ASN A 119 -7.13 -0.40 6.30
N GLN A 120 -8.31 -0.60 6.90
CA GLN A 120 -9.60 -0.11 6.40
C GLN A 120 -9.93 1.32 6.86
N VAL A 121 -9.18 1.84 7.84
CA VAL A 121 -9.30 3.19 8.41
C VAL A 121 -7.93 3.87 8.48
N PRO A 122 -7.85 5.22 8.45
CA PRO A 122 -6.61 5.96 8.64
C PRO A 122 -5.79 5.48 9.83
N ILE A 123 -4.46 5.42 9.66
CA ILE A 123 -3.53 4.97 10.71
C ILE A 123 -3.71 5.81 11.99
N ALA A 124 -3.90 7.12 11.83
CA ALA A 124 -4.17 8.04 12.94
C ALA A 124 -5.48 7.72 13.71
N GLU A 125 -6.47 7.12 13.04
CA GLU A 125 -7.72 6.67 13.63
C GLU A 125 -7.56 5.30 14.31
N LEU A 126 -6.76 4.42 13.71
CA LEU A 126 -6.43 3.10 14.26
C LEU A 126 -5.63 3.17 15.56
N GLU A 127 -4.72 4.14 15.67
CA GLU A 127 -3.98 4.38 16.91
C GLU A 127 -4.84 5.05 18.01
N ARG A 128 -6.04 5.54 17.68
CA ARG A 128 -7.00 6.15 18.63
C ARG A 128 -8.12 5.18 19.03
N ASN A 129 -8.52 4.28 18.14
CA ASN A 129 -9.65 3.40 18.34
C ASN A 129 -9.21 1.98 18.77
N LYS A 130 -9.42 1.65 20.05
CA LYS A 130 -9.14 0.32 20.63
C LYS A 130 -9.90 -0.83 19.97
N SER A 131 -10.97 -0.54 19.22
CA SER A 131 -11.79 -1.53 18.51
C SER A 131 -11.47 -1.66 17.02
N ALA A 132 -10.57 -0.82 16.50
CA ALA A 132 -10.17 -0.89 15.10
C ALA A 132 -9.25 -2.12 14.87
N LYS A 133 -9.57 -2.91 13.85
CA LYS A 133 -8.84 -4.12 13.48
C LYS A 133 -7.95 -3.82 12.28
N VAL A 134 -6.71 -4.30 12.31
CA VAL A 134 -5.84 -4.38 11.13
C VAL A 134 -6.58 -5.19 10.08
N SER A 135 -6.71 -4.65 8.86
CA SER A 135 -7.56 -5.24 7.84
C SER A 135 -6.93 -6.47 7.22
N VAL A 136 -5.67 -6.36 6.79
CA VAL A 136 -4.96 -7.42 6.09
C VAL A 136 -3.51 -7.45 6.58
N ARG A 137 -3.01 -8.65 6.85
CA ARG A 137 -1.58 -8.91 6.96
C ARG A 137 -1.20 -9.99 5.96
N VAL A 138 -0.23 -9.70 5.12
CA VAL A 138 0.40 -10.70 4.24
C VAL A 138 1.89 -10.74 4.53
N ARG A 139 2.45 -11.95 4.50
CA ARG A 139 3.90 -12.12 4.58
C ARG A 139 4.52 -11.64 3.27
N ASP A 140 5.52 -10.78 3.31
CA ASP A 140 6.38 -10.58 2.15
C ASP A 140 7.38 -11.73 2.05
N ASP A 141 7.60 -12.25 0.84
CA ASP A 141 8.48 -13.40 0.61
C ASP A 141 9.85 -12.97 0.13
N ASP A 142 9.95 -11.74 -0.38
CA ASP A 142 11.23 -11.13 -0.66
C ASP A 142 11.89 -10.71 0.66
N GLU A 143 13.22 -10.84 0.69
CA GLU A 143 14.01 -10.37 1.82
C GLU A 143 13.93 -8.85 1.94
N TRP A 144 14.02 -8.36 3.16
CA TRP A 144 14.22 -6.95 3.43
C TRP A 144 15.50 -6.77 4.22
N HIS A 145 16.07 -5.58 4.21
CA HIS A 145 17.19 -5.25 5.08
C HIS A 145 17.21 -3.75 5.38
N VAL A 146 17.91 -3.37 6.44
CA VAL A 146 18.18 -1.96 6.72
C VAL A 146 19.39 -1.55 5.89
N ALA A 147 19.18 -0.72 4.87
CA ALA A 147 20.23 -0.26 3.96
C ALA A 147 20.99 0.96 4.52
N GLU A 148 20.29 1.84 5.25
CA GLU A 148 20.88 3.03 5.86
C GLU A 148 20.36 3.20 7.29
N TRP A 149 21.26 3.59 8.20
CA TRP A 149 20.94 4.03 9.55
C TRP A 149 21.43 5.47 9.74
N ASN A 150 20.50 6.42 9.92
CA ASN A 150 20.82 7.84 9.94
C ASN A 150 20.48 8.46 11.31
N ASP A 151 21.46 8.44 12.23
CA ASP A 151 21.30 9.01 13.57
C ASP A 151 21.12 10.54 13.54
N ALA A 152 21.75 11.23 12.58
CA ALA A 152 21.69 12.68 12.48
C ALA A 152 20.27 13.18 12.18
N ASN A 153 19.53 12.45 11.34
CA ASN A 153 18.19 12.80 10.91
C ASN A 153 17.09 11.95 11.58
N GLY A 154 17.47 10.95 12.38
CA GLY A 154 16.54 10.15 13.16
C GLY A 154 15.68 9.17 12.34
N TYR A 155 16.26 8.51 11.34
CA TYR A 155 15.53 7.51 10.54
C TYR A 155 16.42 6.35 10.05
N ALA A 156 15.78 5.25 9.68
CA ALA A 156 16.39 4.14 8.95
C ALA A 156 15.71 3.96 7.59
N VAL A 157 16.49 3.55 6.58
CA VAL A 157 15.97 3.17 5.26
C VAL A 157 15.96 1.66 5.17
N LEU A 158 14.77 1.08 5.03
CA LEU A 158 14.57 -0.34 4.79
C LEU A 158 14.37 -0.55 3.30
N VAL A 159 14.98 -1.59 2.75
CA VAL A 159 14.96 -1.91 1.32
C VAL A 159 14.48 -3.34 1.12
N ARG A 160 13.61 -3.54 0.13
CA ARG A 160 13.15 -4.84 -0.34
C ARG A 160 14.09 -5.41 -1.40
N GLY A 161 14.42 -6.68 -1.28
CA GLY A 161 15.33 -7.42 -2.16
C GLY A 161 16.73 -7.56 -1.59
N LEU A 162 17.63 -8.08 -2.42
CA LEU A 162 19.03 -8.36 -2.07
C LEU A 162 19.79 -7.10 -1.62
N HIS A 163 20.81 -7.31 -0.79
CA HIS A 163 21.74 -6.28 -0.40
C HIS A 163 22.44 -5.62 -1.59
N GLY A 164 22.80 -4.34 -1.44
CA GLY A 164 23.62 -3.61 -2.42
C GLY A 164 22.89 -2.51 -3.18
N TRP A 165 21.59 -2.31 -2.92
CA TRP A 165 20.89 -1.12 -3.38
C TRP A 165 20.35 -0.28 -2.22
N SER A 166 20.35 1.04 -2.41
CA SER A 166 19.69 2.03 -1.57
C SER A 166 19.16 3.17 -2.46
N PRO A 167 18.01 3.79 -2.13
CA PRO A 167 17.58 5.02 -2.78
C PRO A 167 18.62 6.13 -2.60
N ASN A 168 18.66 7.08 -3.54
CA ASN A 168 19.54 8.24 -3.42
C ASN A 168 18.98 9.30 -2.45
N ALA A 169 19.81 10.28 -2.09
CA ALA A 169 19.43 11.31 -1.12
C ALA A 169 18.18 12.13 -1.54
N ALA A 170 17.98 12.37 -2.84
CA ALA A 170 16.82 13.12 -3.33
C ALA A 170 15.53 12.30 -3.19
N GLU A 171 15.59 11.00 -3.47
CA GLU A 171 14.47 10.07 -3.29
C GLU A 171 14.10 9.92 -1.81
N VAL A 172 15.10 9.82 -0.93
CA VAL A 172 14.90 9.78 0.52
C VAL A 172 14.27 11.09 1.01
N ALA A 173 14.75 12.25 0.54
CA ALA A 173 14.17 13.55 0.91
C ALA A 173 12.72 13.72 0.43
N ALA A 174 12.41 13.26 -0.79
CA ALA A 174 11.04 13.26 -1.31
C ALA A 174 10.14 12.34 -0.48
N ALA A 175 10.61 11.14 -0.15
CA ALA A 175 9.90 10.19 0.68
C ALA A 175 9.64 10.73 2.10
N LEU A 176 10.63 11.36 2.74
CA LEU A 176 10.47 12.03 4.03
C LEU A 176 9.43 13.17 3.97
N THR A 177 9.39 13.92 2.87
CA THR A 177 8.42 15.01 2.68
C THR A 177 7.00 14.47 2.59
N THR A 178 6.78 13.47 1.74
CA THR A 178 5.49 12.76 1.62
C THR A 178 5.10 12.09 2.93
N GLY A 179 6.06 11.44 3.60
CA GLY A 179 5.87 10.80 4.89
C GLY A 179 5.43 11.77 5.97
N ARG A 180 6.03 12.98 6.04
CA ARG A 180 5.59 14.03 6.98
C ARG A 180 4.17 14.53 6.67
N ALA A 181 3.83 14.72 5.40
CA ALA A 181 2.49 15.12 4.99
C ALA A 181 1.42 14.08 5.37
N ASN A 182 1.78 12.80 5.31
CA ASN A 182 0.90 11.68 5.64
C ASN A 182 1.00 11.23 7.12
N GLY A 183 1.80 11.91 7.94
CA GLY A 183 2.03 11.56 9.34
C GLY A 183 2.90 10.32 9.58
N ALA A 184 3.52 9.74 8.54
CA ALA A 184 4.38 8.56 8.55
C ALA A 184 5.73 8.78 9.25
N VAL A 185 6.22 10.02 9.20
CA VAL A 185 7.50 10.43 9.79
C VAL A 185 7.20 11.59 10.72
N ALA A 186 7.49 11.40 12.00
CA ALA A 186 7.25 12.44 12.98
C ALA A 186 8.06 13.69 12.63
N VAL A 187 7.39 14.84 12.69
CA VAL A 187 8.06 16.14 12.60
C VAL A 187 8.72 16.35 13.95
N ALA A 188 10.03 16.10 14.04
CA ALA A 188 10.81 16.64 15.14
C ALA A 188 10.59 18.16 15.13
N PRO A 189 10.22 18.81 16.25
CA PRO A 189 10.20 20.25 16.29
C PRO A 189 11.60 20.71 15.90
N ALA A 190 11.68 21.63 14.92
CA ALA A 190 12.93 22.27 14.59
C ALA A 190 13.50 22.82 15.90
N SER A 191 14.61 22.23 16.35
CA SER A 191 15.31 22.67 17.55
C SER A 191 15.56 24.16 17.38
N ALA A 192 14.82 24.96 18.15
CA ALA A 192 15.06 26.39 18.25
C ALA A 192 16.54 26.53 18.58
N THR A 193 17.26 27.17 17.66
CA THR A 193 18.65 27.51 17.81
C THR A 193 18.85 28.13 19.18
N SER A 194 19.79 27.55 19.91
CA SER A 194 20.18 27.93 21.26
C SER A 194 20.50 29.42 21.33
N SER A 195 19.60 30.20 21.93
CA SER A 195 19.93 31.50 22.48
C SER A 195 20.82 31.27 23.70
N SER A 196 22.12 31.57 23.55
CA SER A 196 23.07 31.65 24.65
C SER A 196 22.63 32.77 25.62
N PRO A 197 22.78 32.61 26.95
CA PRO A 197 22.18 33.51 27.94
C PRO A 197 23.05 34.76 28.14
N ALA A 198 22.44 35.94 28.12
CA ALA A 198 23.05 37.17 28.63
C ALA A 198 22.66 37.38 30.11
N PRO A 199 23.58 37.90 30.96
CA PRO A 199 23.32 38.11 32.38
C PRO A 199 22.59 39.44 32.65
N ALA A 200 21.85 39.50 33.76
CA ALA A 200 21.10 40.66 34.26
C ALA A 200 21.95 41.50 35.28
N PRO A 201 21.46 42.65 35.83
CA PRO A 201 21.05 43.89 35.13
C PRO A 201 21.58 45.21 35.77
N ALA A 202 21.44 46.32 34.99
CA ALA A 202 21.18 47.74 35.34
C ALA A 202 22.32 48.64 35.93
N PRO A 203 22.21 50.02 35.94
CA PRO A 203 21.16 50.90 35.40
C PRO A 203 21.61 52.21 34.66
N ALA A 204 20.59 52.92 34.14
CA ALA A 204 20.46 54.39 33.92
C ALA A 204 21.04 55.06 32.66
N ALA A 205 20.17 55.63 31.80
CA ALA A 205 19.78 57.05 31.86
C ALA A 205 18.98 57.53 30.60
N ALA A 206 17.86 58.21 30.91
CA ALA A 206 17.28 59.41 30.28
C ALA A 206 16.83 59.49 28.79
N ALA A 207 15.55 59.90 28.66
CA ALA A 207 14.96 60.87 27.71
C ALA A 207 14.87 60.48 26.22
N SER A 208 13.85 60.79 25.42
CA SER A 208 12.61 61.57 25.56
C SER A 208 11.78 61.42 24.26
N THR A 209 10.47 61.68 24.36
CA THR A 209 9.51 62.20 23.35
C THR A 209 9.01 61.32 22.18
N SER A 210 7.71 61.02 22.25
CA SER A 210 6.74 60.67 21.18
C SER A 210 6.40 61.91 20.28
N PRO A 211 5.42 61.94 19.31
CA PRO A 211 4.35 60.98 18.96
C PRO A 211 4.05 60.88 17.41
N PRO A 212 2.81 60.65 16.87
CA PRO A 212 2.50 59.49 16.03
C PRO A 212 1.84 59.85 14.66
N ALA A 213 1.17 58.85 14.02
CA ALA A 213 0.16 58.89 12.93
C ALA A 213 0.67 58.34 11.58
N ALA A 214 -0.11 57.70 10.70
CA ALA A 214 -1.45 57.08 10.72
C ALA A 214 -1.60 56.27 9.41
N ALA A 215 -2.67 55.48 9.36
CA ALA A 215 -3.19 54.61 8.29
C ALA A 215 -3.09 55.10 6.82
N GLN A 216 -3.02 54.12 5.89
CA GLN A 216 -3.84 53.95 4.67
C GLN A 216 -3.27 52.75 3.86
N GLN A 217 -3.95 51.60 3.76
CA GLN A 217 -4.97 51.21 2.76
C GLN A 217 -4.58 51.42 1.28
N SER A 218 -4.69 50.31 0.54
CA SER A 218 -4.41 50.05 -0.88
C SER A 218 -5.10 50.99 -1.88
N PRO A 219 -4.68 50.98 -3.16
CA PRO A 219 -5.52 50.29 -4.15
C PRO A 219 -4.75 49.60 -5.31
N THR A 220 -5.55 48.94 -6.14
CA THR A 220 -5.31 47.89 -7.13
C THR A 220 -5.02 48.40 -8.56
N ALA A 221 -4.23 47.60 -9.31
CA ALA A 221 -4.20 47.39 -10.79
C ALA A 221 -3.70 48.55 -11.71
N PRO A 222 -3.39 48.33 -13.02
CA PRO A 222 -3.41 47.10 -13.85
C PRO A 222 -2.19 46.89 -14.82
N GLY A 223 -2.11 45.69 -15.41
CA GLY A 223 -1.89 45.46 -16.85
C GLY A 223 -0.50 45.65 -17.49
N GLY A 224 0.07 44.55 -18.03
CA GLY A 224 1.12 44.61 -19.05
C GLY A 224 1.75 43.24 -19.35
N GLU A 225 1.21 42.51 -20.34
CA GLU A 225 2.01 41.57 -21.16
C GLU A 225 2.78 42.39 -22.22
N PRO A 226 3.95 41.93 -22.71
CA PRO A 226 3.97 40.99 -23.85
C PRO A 226 5.16 40.00 -23.88
N GLY A 227 5.03 38.94 -24.66
CA GLY A 227 6.20 38.26 -25.25
C GLY A 227 6.08 36.74 -25.31
N ALA A 228 5.57 36.24 -26.42
CA ALA A 228 5.57 34.83 -26.81
C ALA A 228 7.00 34.31 -27.03
N ASP A 229 7.29 33.11 -26.51
CA ASP A 229 8.23 32.19 -27.15
C ASP A 229 7.88 30.72 -26.86
N GLU A 230 7.99 29.92 -27.92
CA GLU A 230 8.01 28.45 -28.02
C GLU A 230 7.08 27.55 -27.16
N THR A 231 5.93 27.22 -27.74
CA THR A 231 5.18 25.98 -27.44
C THR A 231 5.92 24.74 -27.96
N ALA A 232 6.60 24.02 -27.07
CA ALA A 232 6.83 22.58 -27.21
C ALA A 232 5.53 21.83 -26.80
N PRO A 233 5.13 20.74 -27.48
CA PRO A 233 3.88 20.07 -27.15
C PRO A 233 4.02 19.36 -25.80
N ALA A 234 3.23 19.80 -24.83
CA ALA A 234 3.03 19.07 -23.58
C ALA A 234 2.39 17.72 -23.91
N THR A 235 3.18 16.66 -23.83
CA THR A 235 2.71 15.28 -23.89
C THR A 235 1.64 15.11 -22.82
N ALA A 236 0.40 14.86 -23.24
CA ALA A 236 -0.70 14.57 -22.33
C ALA A 236 -0.29 13.40 -21.41
N PRO A 237 -0.46 13.50 -20.08
CA PRO A 237 -0.23 12.36 -19.21
C PRO A 237 -1.16 11.23 -19.65
N GLY A 238 -0.60 10.05 -19.91
CA GLY A 238 -1.36 8.85 -20.27
C GLY A 238 -2.46 8.55 -19.24
N PRO A 239 -3.41 7.67 -19.58
CA PRO A 239 -4.56 7.39 -18.73
C PRO A 239 -4.09 7.00 -17.32
N ARG A 240 -4.38 7.87 -16.34
CA ARG A 240 -4.19 7.55 -14.93
C ARG A 240 -5.18 6.44 -14.59
N LEU A 241 -4.68 5.23 -14.30
CA LEU A 241 -5.48 4.19 -13.68
C LEU A 241 -6.03 4.73 -12.35
N VAL A 242 -7.34 4.96 -12.30
CA VAL A 242 -8.05 5.29 -11.07
C VAL A 242 -8.83 4.05 -10.68
N PHE A 243 -8.41 3.39 -9.60
CA PHE A 243 -9.15 2.28 -9.04
C PHE A 243 -10.28 2.83 -8.15
N PRO A 244 -11.51 2.28 -8.26
CA PRO A 244 -12.56 2.54 -7.28
C PRO A 244 -12.08 2.14 -5.87
N ASP A 245 -12.65 2.71 -4.81
CA ASP A 245 -12.38 2.23 -3.46
C ASP A 245 -12.79 0.74 -3.30
N GLN A 246 -12.22 0.05 -2.30
CA GLN A 246 -12.44 -1.39 -2.13
C GLN A 246 -13.90 -1.75 -1.89
N ALA A 247 -14.64 -0.95 -1.13
CA ALA A 247 -16.06 -1.24 -0.90
C ALA A 247 -16.83 -1.25 -2.22
N THR A 248 -16.48 -0.36 -3.15
CA THR A 248 -17.03 -0.35 -4.50
C THR A 248 -16.55 -1.55 -5.32
N ARG A 249 -15.27 -1.94 -5.24
CA ARG A 249 -14.72 -3.12 -5.93
C ARG A 249 -15.36 -4.42 -5.43
N ASP A 250 -15.44 -4.62 -4.11
CA ASP A 250 -16.09 -5.77 -3.48
C ASP A 250 -17.57 -5.86 -3.88
N ARG A 251 -18.27 -4.71 -3.93
CA ARG A 251 -19.67 -4.67 -4.40
C ARG A 251 -19.78 -5.04 -5.87
N VAL A 252 -18.87 -4.57 -6.72
CA VAL A 252 -18.84 -4.90 -8.15
C VAL A 252 -18.54 -6.38 -8.35
N GLU A 253 -17.57 -6.93 -7.63
CA GLU A 253 -17.20 -8.35 -7.68
C GLU A 253 -18.35 -9.24 -7.21
N ALA A 254 -18.93 -8.95 -6.04
CA ALA A 254 -20.09 -9.68 -5.53
C ALA A 254 -21.29 -9.60 -6.47
N ALA A 255 -21.55 -8.44 -7.07
CA ALA A 255 -22.64 -8.29 -8.04
C ALA A 255 -22.37 -9.06 -9.34
N ALA A 256 -21.13 -9.05 -9.84
CA ALA A 256 -20.74 -9.80 -11.02
C ALA A 256 -20.84 -11.32 -10.79
N MET A 257 -20.36 -11.80 -9.65
CA MET A 257 -20.48 -13.20 -9.23
C MET A 257 -21.95 -13.62 -9.15
N ALA A 258 -22.78 -12.86 -8.42
CA ALA A 258 -24.20 -13.15 -8.31
C ALA A 258 -24.92 -13.17 -9.67
N HIS A 259 -24.57 -12.23 -10.57
CA HIS A 259 -25.10 -12.17 -11.93
C HIS A 259 -24.74 -13.41 -12.75
N MET A 260 -23.48 -13.84 -12.71
CA MET A 260 -23.03 -15.03 -13.44
C MET A 260 -23.58 -16.33 -12.86
N THR A 261 -23.69 -16.44 -11.53
CA THR A 261 -24.37 -17.56 -10.88
C THR A 261 -25.80 -17.67 -11.35
N ALA A 262 -26.59 -16.59 -11.28
CA ALA A 262 -27.98 -16.58 -11.73
C ALA A 262 -28.11 -16.90 -13.24
N HIS A 263 -27.17 -16.44 -14.07
CA HIS A 263 -27.15 -16.75 -15.49
C HIS A 263 -27.02 -18.26 -15.75
N TYR A 264 -26.05 -18.93 -15.16
CA TYR A 264 -25.84 -20.37 -15.36
C TYR A 264 -26.94 -21.21 -14.70
N GLU A 265 -27.42 -20.83 -13.52
CA GLU A 265 -28.57 -21.48 -12.87
C GLU A 265 -29.84 -21.39 -13.73
N SER A 266 -30.04 -20.28 -14.45
CA SER A 266 -31.18 -20.14 -15.37
C SER A 266 -31.12 -21.09 -16.59
N MET A 267 -29.96 -21.72 -16.82
CA MET A 267 -29.77 -22.77 -17.84
C MET A 267 -29.86 -24.18 -17.26
N ASP A 268 -30.40 -24.33 -16.05
CA ASP A 268 -30.47 -25.60 -15.31
C ASP A 268 -29.09 -26.23 -15.02
N LEU A 269 -28.03 -25.41 -14.96
CA LEU A 269 -26.69 -25.83 -14.58
C LEU A 269 -26.45 -25.59 -13.08
N ARG A 270 -25.59 -26.41 -12.49
CA ARG A 270 -25.15 -26.22 -11.10
C ARG A 270 -23.90 -25.36 -11.07
N VAL A 271 -23.87 -24.38 -10.19
CA VAL A 271 -22.75 -23.45 -10.03
C VAL A 271 -22.12 -23.65 -8.67
N HIS A 272 -20.81 -23.83 -8.63
CA HIS A 272 -20.02 -23.94 -7.43
C HIS A 272 -19.06 -22.76 -7.34
N ASP A 273 -19.15 -21.98 -6.27
CA ASP A 273 -18.17 -20.94 -5.98
C ASP A 273 -16.88 -21.58 -5.44
N VAL A 274 -15.80 -21.42 -6.20
CA VAL A 274 -14.46 -21.93 -5.91
C VAL A 274 -13.42 -20.81 -5.89
N SER A 275 -13.86 -19.55 -5.87
CA SER A 275 -13.03 -18.35 -5.91
C SER A 275 -11.97 -18.30 -4.80
N ASP A 276 -12.24 -18.92 -3.65
CA ASP A 276 -11.30 -18.98 -2.53
C ASP A 276 -10.34 -20.17 -2.52
N GLN A 277 -10.36 -21.00 -3.57
CA GLN A 277 -9.53 -22.20 -3.71
C GLN A 277 -8.26 -21.99 -4.56
N ASN A 278 -8.07 -20.78 -5.11
CA ASN A 278 -6.90 -20.39 -5.92
C ASN A 278 -6.67 -21.31 -7.16
N LEU A 279 -7.75 -21.68 -7.85
CA LEU A 279 -7.71 -22.57 -9.02
C LEU A 279 -7.49 -21.82 -10.35
N GLY A 280 -7.47 -20.47 -10.32
CA GLY A 280 -7.35 -19.60 -11.50
C GLY A 280 -8.68 -19.38 -12.25
N TYR A 281 -9.80 -19.64 -11.57
CA TYR A 281 -11.17 -19.35 -11.96
C TYR A 281 -12.04 -19.27 -10.70
N ASP A 282 -13.19 -18.61 -10.80
CA ASP A 282 -14.08 -18.32 -9.66
C ASP A 282 -15.23 -19.30 -9.52
N LEU A 283 -15.81 -19.74 -10.65
CA LEU A 283 -16.98 -20.62 -10.67
C LEU A 283 -16.70 -21.91 -11.42
N GLU A 284 -17.06 -23.05 -10.82
CA GLU A 284 -17.18 -24.31 -11.53
C GLU A 284 -18.65 -24.59 -11.86
N VAL A 285 -18.95 -24.68 -13.15
CA VAL A 285 -20.30 -24.93 -13.66
C VAL A 285 -20.39 -26.37 -14.14
N THR A 286 -21.35 -27.13 -13.61
CA THR A 286 -21.55 -28.55 -13.93
C THR A 286 -22.96 -28.83 -14.46
N ASP A 287 -23.09 -29.89 -15.26
CA ASP A 287 -24.41 -30.41 -15.65
C ASP A 287 -25.11 -31.12 -14.48
N ALA A 288 -26.37 -31.52 -14.66
CA ALA A 288 -27.13 -32.23 -13.63
C ALA A 288 -26.50 -33.57 -13.18
N ARG A 289 -25.60 -34.14 -14.00
CA ARG A 289 -24.85 -35.37 -13.74
C ARG A 289 -23.48 -35.12 -13.11
N GLY A 290 -23.09 -33.86 -12.92
CA GLY A 290 -21.82 -33.46 -12.31
C GLY A 290 -20.64 -33.38 -13.29
N ALA A 291 -20.88 -33.41 -14.61
CA ALA A 291 -19.82 -33.16 -15.59
C ALA A 291 -19.47 -31.68 -15.62
N SER A 292 -18.18 -31.35 -15.50
CA SER A 292 -17.66 -29.97 -15.56
C SER A 292 -17.84 -29.40 -16.97
N MET A 293 -18.64 -28.35 -17.09
CA MET A 293 -19.00 -27.68 -18.35
C MET A 293 -18.15 -26.44 -18.56
N HIS A 294 -18.04 -25.59 -17.53
CA HIS A 294 -17.27 -24.35 -17.58
C HIS A 294 -16.50 -24.11 -16.29
N LYS A 295 -15.27 -23.62 -16.43
CA LYS A 295 -14.43 -23.08 -15.35
C LYS A 295 -14.31 -21.58 -15.58
N VAL A 296 -15.15 -20.81 -14.89
CA VAL A 296 -15.42 -19.41 -15.24
C VAL A 296 -14.62 -18.49 -14.34
N GLU A 297 -13.76 -17.67 -14.94
CA GLU A 297 -13.18 -16.50 -14.28
C GLU A 297 -14.13 -15.31 -14.47
N VAL A 298 -14.52 -14.63 -13.39
CA VAL A 298 -15.53 -13.56 -13.42
C VAL A 298 -14.88 -12.21 -13.17
N LYS A 299 -14.93 -11.31 -14.15
CA LYS A 299 -14.43 -9.93 -14.02
C LYS A 299 -15.56 -8.91 -14.11
N GLY A 300 -15.79 -8.18 -13.03
CA GLY A 300 -16.81 -7.14 -12.95
C GLY A 300 -16.25 -5.72 -13.16
N THR A 301 -17.04 -4.85 -13.78
CA THR A 301 -16.82 -3.40 -13.79
C THR A 301 -18.15 -2.64 -13.68
N SER A 302 -18.12 -1.46 -13.04
CA SER A 302 -19.25 -0.52 -13.05
C SER A 302 -19.35 0.30 -14.34
N ALA A 303 -18.31 0.28 -15.17
CA ALA A 303 -18.31 0.96 -16.46
C ALA A 303 -19.09 0.16 -17.53
N GLN A 304 -19.56 0.86 -18.55
CA GLN A 304 -20.17 0.22 -19.73
C GLN A 304 -19.12 -0.43 -20.65
N THR A 305 -17.89 0.08 -20.62
CA THR A 305 -16.77 -0.46 -21.39
C THR A 305 -16.01 -1.48 -20.54
N PRO A 306 -15.73 -2.69 -21.06
CA PRO A 306 -14.99 -3.71 -20.33
C PRO A 306 -13.54 -3.28 -20.11
N GLY A 307 -13.07 -3.43 -18.88
CA GLY A 307 -11.69 -3.24 -18.47
C GLY A 307 -11.45 -4.00 -17.18
N PHE A 308 -10.40 -4.82 -17.14
CA PHE A 308 -10.13 -5.75 -16.05
C PHE A 308 -8.64 -6.11 -16.00
N PHE A 309 -8.23 -6.75 -14.91
CA PHE A 309 -6.89 -7.32 -14.75
C PHE A 309 -7.01 -8.83 -14.66
N LEU A 310 -6.02 -9.54 -15.20
CA LEU A 310 -5.84 -10.96 -14.97
C LEU A 310 -4.60 -11.18 -14.10
N THR A 311 -4.71 -12.07 -13.12
CA THR A 311 -3.54 -12.58 -12.40
C THR A 311 -2.75 -13.54 -13.27
N LEU A 312 -1.50 -13.83 -12.89
CA LEU A 312 -0.68 -14.82 -13.59
C LEU A 312 -1.31 -16.21 -13.53
N ASN A 313 -1.93 -16.57 -12.40
CA ASN A 313 -2.59 -17.87 -12.24
C ASN A 313 -3.81 -17.99 -13.17
N GLU A 314 -4.66 -16.96 -13.22
CA GLU A 314 -5.80 -16.91 -14.14
C GLU A 314 -5.35 -17.01 -15.60
N ARG A 315 -4.31 -16.25 -15.97
CA ARG A 315 -3.77 -16.32 -17.34
C ARG A 315 -3.21 -17.71 -17.64
N ALA A 316 -2.41 -18.30 -16.75
CA ALA A 316 -1.90 -19.65 -16.93
C ALA A 316 -3.01 -20.70 -16.99
N CYS A 317 -4.07 -20.53 -16.19
CA CYS A 317 -5.22 -21.43 -16.15
C CYS A 317 -5.98 -21.39 -17.48
N SER A 318 -6.17 -20.20 -18.07
CA SER A 318 -6.80 -20.02 -19.38
C SER A 318 -6.13 -20.83 -20.51
N THR A 319 -4.82 -21.09 -20.42
CA THR A 319 -4.10 -21.92 -21.40
C THR A 319 -4.16 -23.42 -21.06
N ARG A 320 -4.24 -23.78 -19.78
CA ARG A 320 -4.17 -25.19 -19.32
C ARG A 320 -5.52 -25.88 -19.31
N GLU A 321 -6.59 -25.16 -18.97
CA GLU A 321 -7.91 -25.71 -18.73
C GLU A 321 -8.83 -25.53 -19.96
N PRO A 322 -9.19 -26.61 -20.68
CA PRO A 322 -9.94 -26.49 -21.94
C PRO A 322 -11.35 -25.91 -21.80
N THR A 323 -11.97 -26.07 -20.62
CA THR A 323 -13.31 -25.54 -20.31
C THR A 323 -13.27 -24.16 -19.65
N TRP A 324 -12.07 -23.55 -19.56
CA TRP A 324 -11.93 -22.22 -18.99
C TRP A 324 -12.57 -21.16 -19.89
N CYS A 325 -13.27 -20.22 -19.28
CA CYS A 325 -13.77 -19.03 -19.97
C CYS A 325 -13.74 -17.81 -19.05
N LEU A 326 -13.64 -16.64 -19.68
CA LEU A 326 -13.70 -15.35 -19.01
C LEU A 326 -15.12 -14.79 -19.14
N ALA A 327 -15.81 -14.55 -18.04
CA ALA A 327 -17.05 -13.79 -18.01
C ALA A 327 -16.76 -12.34 -17.59
N VAL A 328 -16.96 -11.39 -18.50
CA VAL A 328 -16.84 -9.96 -18.20
C VAL A 328 -18.21 -9.36 -17.99
N VAL A 329 -18.50 -8.88 -16.78
CA VAL A 329 -19.75 -8.22 -16.40
C VAL A 329 -19.56 -6.70 -16.38
N THR A 330 -20.24 -5.99 -17.28
CA THR A 330 -20.28 -4.53 -17.34
C THR A 330 -21.53 -3.99 -16.67
N ASP A 331 -21.47 -2.74 -16.20
CA ASP A 331 -22.55 -2.09 -15.44
C ASP A 331 -23.04 -2.95 -14.25
N ALA A 332 -22.10 -3.60 -13.55
CA ALA A 332 -22.41 -4.63 -12.55
C ALA A 332 -23.29 -4.14 -11.39
N LEU A 333 -23.23 -2.85 -11.04
CA LEU A 333 -24.05 -2.24 -9.99
C LEU A 333 -25.37 -1.63 -10.52
N GLY A 334 -25.58 -1.64 -11.84
CA GLY A 334 -26.73 -1.08 -12.53
C GLY A 334 -27.44 -2.14 -13.35
N ALA A 335 -27.52 -1.93 -14.67
CA ALA A 335 -28.14 -2.89 -15.58
C ALA A 335 -27.09 -3.88 -16.09
N ALA A 336 -26.68 -4.80 -15.21
CA ALA A 336 -25.60 -5.74 -15.46
C ALA A 336 -25.76 -6.49 -16.80
N LYS A 337 -24.71 -6.45 -17.62
CA LYS A 337 -24.59 -7.20 -18.88
C LYS A 337 -23.31 -8.01 -18.82
N HIS A 338 -23.33 -9.22 -19.37
CA HIS A 338 -22.11 -10.02 -19.45
C HIS A 338 -21.79 -10.43 -20.88
N GLN A 339 -20.51 -10.71 -21.12
CA GLN A 339 -20.03 -11.45 -22.28
C GLN A 339 -19.09 -12.55 -21.78
N VAL A 340 -19.17 -13.72 -22.39
CA VAL A 340 -18.31 -14.86 -22.08
C VAL A 340 -17.34 -15.07 -23.24
N TYR A 341 -16.06 -15.14 -22.93
CA TYR A 341 -14.97 -15.30 -23.89
C TYR A 341 -14.26 -16.64 -23.66
N THR A 342 -14.03 -17.39 -24.73
CA THR A 342 -12.99 -18.43 -24.71
C THR A 342 -11.61 -17.77 -24.58
N PRO A 343 -10.55 -18.52 -24.23
CA PRO A 343 -9.18 -17.97 -24.25
C PRO A 343 -8.82 -17.32 -25.60
N GLU A 344 -9.22 -17.94 -26.71
CA GLU A 344 -8.96 -17.41 -28.05
C GLU A 344 -9.75 -16.13 -28.34
N ASP A 345 -11.02 -16.06 -27.95
CA ASP A 345 -11.84 -14.86 -28.15
C ASP A 345 -11.37 -13.71 -27.28
N MET A 346 -10.92 -14.01 -26.06
CA MET A 346 -10.30 -13.05 -25.15
C MET A 346 -9.04 -12.45 -25.78
N GLU A 347 -8.16 -13.27 -26.36
CA GLU A 347 -6.95 -12.82 -27.05
C GLU A 347 -7.21 -11.96 -28.29
N LYS A 348 -8.31 -12.19 -28.99
CA LYS A 348 -8.73 -11.36 -30.13
C LYS A 348 -9.40 -10.05 -29.69
N SER A 349 -10.06 -10.06 -28.53
CA SER A 349 -10.92 -8.96 -28.06
C SER A 349 -10.19 -7.93 -27.19
N PHE A 350 -9.09 -8.32 -26.53
CA PHE A 350 -8.38 -7.48 -25.57
C PHE A 350 -6.88 -7.43 -25.84
N ALA A 351 -6.31 -6.23 -25.73
CA ALA A 351 -4.86 -6.04 -25.70
C ALA A 351 -4.33 -6.36 -24.30
N PHE A 352 -3.29 -7.18 -24.23
CA PHE A 352 -2.61 -7.49 -22.98
C PHE A 352 -1.39 -6.62 -22.80
N GLU A 353 -1.37 -5.85 -21.71
CA GLU A 353 -0.19 -5.16 -21.23
C GLU A 353 0.20 -5.76 -19.88
N ALA A 354 1.41 -6.29 -19.79
CA ALA A 354 1.93 -6.82 -18.55
C ALA A 354 2.29 -5.66 -17.62
N LEU A 355 1.53 -5.51 -16.54
CA LEU A 355 1.74 -4.45 -15.56
C LEU A 355 2.89 -4.75 -14.59
N VAL A 356 3.20 -6.03 -14.36
CA VAL A 356 4.22 -6.47 -13.40
C VAL A 356 4.96 -7.67 -13.99
N TRP A 357 6.29 -7.65 -13.89
CA TRP A 357 7.17 -8.74 -14.27
C TRP A 357 7.95 -9.22 -13.05
N ARG A 358 8.03 -10.54 -12.85
CA ARG A 358 8.97 -11.15 -11.91
C ARG A 358 10.25 -11.48 -12.67
N CYS A 359 11.36 -10.85 -12.30
CA CYS A 359 12.66 -11.08 -12.92
C CYS A 359 13.51 -11.96 -12.00
N ASP A 360 13.67 -13.23 -12.36
CA ASP A 360 14.56 -14.18 -11.70
C ASP A 360 15.96 -14.15 -12.39
N PRO A 361 17.07 -14.44 -11.68
CA PRO A 361 18.40 -14.50 -12.30
C PRO A 361 18.42 -15.47 -13.49
N ALA A 362 19.02 -15.06 -14.62
CA ALA A 362 19.29 -15.98 -15.71
C ALA A 362 20.38 -16.96 -15.26
N ASN A 363 20.04 -18.23 -15.14
CA ASN A 363 21.00 -19.30 -14.86
C ASN A 363 22.01 -19.48 -15.98
#